data_AF-A0A658QY36-F1
#
_entry.id   AF-A0A658QY36-F1
#
_cell.length_a   1.000
_cell.length_b   1.000
_cell.length_c   1.000
_cell.angle_alpha   90.00
_cell.angle_beta   90.00
_cell.angle_gamma   90.00
#
_symmetry.space_group_name_H-M   'P 1'
#
loop_
_entity.id
_entity.type
_entity.pdbx_description
1 polymer ?
#
loop_
_entity_poly.entity_id
_entity_poly.type
_entity_poly.pdbx_seq_one_letter_code
_entity_poly.pdbx_strand_id
1 'polypeptide(L)'
;MPLRRASNGFFFALWVAICAAAPEFLWQGLFSLFGHFSLTDAAAALLIGAILAFFVDPVLERVRGLASDAAHERAAKSPAFAACEALSFAFVAVCVHEAITVYVAASHSNEQASENLAKAVALALQWAALPFVITIAWLAARGPAWIAWPSAIFAVVVGLLCGVMFEWEARVLVTSFIPAMLILLAGCVIVRQQWDASTFERCARATGVIALTWLVLTGLLQTALWLAHVQAFRVYERAEFWSDLRFYIGWVIGLLVAPGLVAPVHPRSRPANDPRH
;
A
#
# COMPACT_ATOMS: atom_id res chain seq x y z
N MET A 1 4.90 -19.98 -19.20
CA MET A 1 5.02 -19.83 -17.73
C MET A 1 5.58 -18.49 -17.21
N PRO A 2 6.34 -17.65 -17.95
CA PRO A 2 6.83 -16.36 -17.41
C PRO A 2 5.72 -15.30 -17.30
N LEU A 3 4.77 -15.27 -18.24
CA LEU A 3 3.67 -14.30 -18.28
C LEU A 3 2.78 -14.34 -17.01
N ARG A 4 2.46 -15.55 -16.52
CA ARG A 4 1.64 -15.75 -15.31
C ARG A 4 2.38 -15.29 -14.05
N ARG A 5 3.71 -15.44 -13.99
CA ARG A 5 4.53 -14.96 -12.88
C ARG A 5 4.62 -13.44 -12.88
N ALA A 6 4.84 -12.84 -14.05
CA ALA A 6 4.84 -11.39 -14.21
C ALA A 6 3.48 -10.78 -13.83
N SER A 7 2.38 -11.36 -14.31
CA SER A 7 1.02 -10.94 -13.97
C SER A 7 0.73 -11.04 -12.47
N ASN A 8 1.04 -12.17 -11.82
CA ASN A 8 0.86 -12.29 -10.37
C ASN A 8 1.69 -11.27 -9.60
N GLY A 9 2.93 -11.01 -10.03
CA GLY A 9 3.81 -10.00 -9.43
C GLY A 9 3.26 -8.58 -9.55
N PHE A 10 2.74 -8.23 -10.72
CA PHE A 10 2.07 -6.95 -10.97
C PHE A 10 0.87 -6.75 -10.04
N PHE A 11 -0.02 -7.74 -9.97
CA PHE A 11 -1.22 -7.67 -9.14
C PHE A 11 -0.90 -7.68 -7.64
N PHE A 12 0.16 -8.36 -7.23
CA PHE A 12 0.66 -8.27 -5.86
C PHE A 12 1.19 -6.87 -5.52
N ALA A 13 1.98 -6.26 -6.41
CA ALA A 13 2.44 -4.88 -6.21
C ALA A 13 1.26 -3.91 -6.14
N LEU A 14 0.24 -4.13 -6.97
CA LEU A 14 -1.00 -3.35 -6.96
C LEU A 14 -1.77 -3.50 -5.65
N TRP A 15 -1.89 -4.73 -5.13
CA TRP A 15 -2.49 -4.99 -3.82
C TRP A 15 -1.80 -4.21 -2.70
N VAL A 16 -0.46 -4.29 -2.63
CA VAL A 16 0.34 -3.59 -1.62
C VAL A 16 0.14 -2.08 -1.73
N ALA A 17 0.12 -1.54 -2.95
CA ALA A 17 -0.09 -0.13 -3.22
C ALA A 17 -1.48 0.37 -2.80
N ILE A 18 -2.53 -0.39 -3.09
CA ILE A 18 -3.89 -0.06 -2.66
C ILE A 18 -3.98 -0.07 -1.13
N CYS A 19 -3.39 -1.08 -0.48
CA CYS A 19 -3.38 -1.17 0.98
C CYS A 19 -2.60 -0.02 1.63
N ALA A 20 -1.52 0.46 1.01
CA ALA A 20 -0.76 1.61 1.49
C ALA A 20 -1.55 2.92 1.41
N ALA A 21 -2.32 3.10 0.34
CA ALA A 21 -3.11 4.31 0.13
C ALA A 21 -4.43 4.31 0.95
N ALA A 22 -5.02 3.14 1.19
CA ALA A 22 -6.35 3.00 1.80
C ALA A 22 -6.53 3.74 3.15
N PRO A 23 -5.60 3.68 4.13
CA PRO A 23 -5.78 4.38 5.40
C PRO A 23 -5.89 5.91 5.28
N GLU A 24 -5.23 6.50 4.28
CA GLU A 24 -5.35 7.94 4.02
C GLU A 24 -6.76 8.28 3.54
N PHE A 25 -7.28 7.50 2.58
CA PHE A 25 -8.65 7.66 2.07
C PHE A 25 -9.71 7.47 3.15
N LEU A 26 -9.55 6.44 3.99
CA LEU A 26 -10.46 6.17 5.09
C LEU A 26 -10.54 7.35 6.06
N TRP A 27 -9.40 7.96 6.37
CA TRP A 27 -9.35 9.09 7.29
C TRP A 27 -9.87 10.39 6.67
N GLN A 28 -9.52 10.70 5.42
CA GLN A 28 -10.04 11.91 4.76
C GLN A 28 -11.55 11.86 4.65
N GLY A 29 -12.10 10.69 4.31
CA GLY A 29 -13.54 10.48 4.29
C GLY A 29 -14.19 10.44 5.68
N LEU A 30 -13.46 10.03 6.73
CA LEU A 30 -13.95 10.15 8.11
C LEU A 30 -13.96 11.61 8.57
N PHE A 31 -12.94 12.39 8.20
CA PHE A 31 -12.81 13.78 8.60
C PHE A 31 -13.87 14.67 7.93
N SER A 32 -14.26 14.36 6.68
CA SER A 32 -15.37 15.07 6.02
C SER A 32 -16.69 14.92 6.79
N LEU A 33 -16.94 13.77 7.43
CA LEU A 33 -18.14 13.52 8.25
C LEU A 33 -18.25 14.39 9.51
N PHE A 34 -17.12 14.81 10.07
CA PHE A 34 -17.11 15.65 11.29
C PHE A 34 -17.32 17.14 10.97
N GLY A 35 -17.28 17.52 9.69
CA GLY A 35 -17.23 18.91 9.23
C GLY A 35 -18.55 19.66 9.29
N HIS A 36 -19.68 19.05 8.91
CA HIS A 36 -21.09 19.43 9.06
C HIS A 36 -21.88 18.33 8.31
N PHE A 37 -22.79 17.60 8.95
CA PHE A 37 -23.45 16.42 8.34
C PHE A 37 -24.31 16.80 7.13
N SER A 38 -23.79 16.67 5.92
CA SER A 38 -24.54 16.81 4.67
C SER A 38 -24.93 15.43 4.11
N LEU A 39 -25.93 15.38 3.23
CA LEU A 39 -26.29 14.14 2.51
C LEU A 39 -25.13 13.62 1.63
N THR A 40 -24.24 14.52 1.18
CA THR A 40 -23.00 14.18 0.48
C THR A 40 -21.99 13.49 1.41
N ASP A 41 -21.93 13.86 2.69
CA ASP A 41 -21.08 13.16 3.65
C ASP A 41 -21.66 11.77 3.97
N ALA A 42 -22.99 11.63 4.07
CA ALA A 42 -23.63 10.33 4.22
C ALA A 42 -23.31 9.37 3.05
N ALA A 43 -23.19 9.89 1.82
CA ALA A 43 -22.76 9.15 0.64
C ALA A 43 -21.31 8.69 0.71
N ALA A 44 -20.41 9.58 1.15
CA ALA A 44 -19.00 9.27 1.43
C ALA A 44 -18.87 8.24 2.55
N ALA A 45 -19.65 8.32 3.63
CA ALA A 45 -19.68 7.31 4.69
C ALA A 45 -20.15 5.94 4.19
N LEU A 46 -21.14 5.90 3.29
CA LEU A 46 -21.67 4.66 2.72
C LEU A 46 -20.68 4.05 1.72
N LEU A 47 -19.98 4.88 0.95
CA LEU A 47 -18.83 4.50 0.13
C LEU A 47 -17.74 3.85 0.98
N ILE A 48 -17.34 4.52 2.05
CA ILE A 48 -16.30 4.07 2.98
C ILE A 48 -16.75 2.79 3.70
N GLY A 49 -18.01 2.72 4.12
CA GLY A 49 -18.62 1.53 4.71
C GLY A 49 -18.66 0.35 3.74
N ALA A 50 -18.88 0.59 2.45
CA ALA A 50 -18.79 -0.43 1.41
C ALA A 50 -17.34 -0.87 1.18
N ILE A 51 -16.40 0.06 0.96
CA ILE A 51 -14.97 -0.26 0.84
C ILE A 51 -14.49 -1.03 2.06
N LEU A 52 -14.83 -0.59 3.27
CA LEU A 52 -14.52 -1.30 4.52
C LEU A 52 -15.17 -2.68 4.56
N ALA A 53 -16.47 -2.81 4.34
CA ALA A 53 -17.15 -4.12 4.38
C ALA A 53 -16.53 -5.12 3.39
N PHE A 54 -16.11 -4.66 2.21
CA PHE A 54 -15.52 -5.52 1.17
C PHE A 54 -14.01 -5.74 1.33
N PHE A 55 -13.25 -4.86 1.99
CA PHE A 55 -11.87 -5.13 2.40
C PHE A 55 -11.80 -6.00 3.67
N VAL A 56 -12.79 -5.86 4.55
CA VAL A 56 -12.85 -6.55 5.83
C VAL A 56 -12.97 -8.05 5.64
N ASP A 57 -13.78 -8.57 4.72
CA ASP A 57 -13.90 -10.02 4.54
C ASP A 57 -12.59 -10.69 4.05
N PRO A 58 -11.93 -10.23 2.97
CA PRO A 58 -10.63 -10.76 2.54
C PRO A 58 -9.54 -10.59 3.59
N VAL A 59 -9.51 -9.45 4.31
CA VAL A 59 -8.51 -9.18 5.35
C VAL A 59 -8.77 -10.03 6.59
N LEU A 60 -10.02 -10.14 7.06
CA LEU A 60 -10.40 -10.98 8.20
C LEU A 60 -10.21 -12.46 7.91
N GLU A 61 -10.53 -12.93 6.71
CA GLU A 61 -10.24 -14.31 6.31
C GLU A 61 -8.74 -14.61 6.40
N ARG A 62 -7.89 -13.64 6.03
CA ARG A 62 -6.43 -13.78 6.09
C ARG A 62 -5.88 -13.63 7.50
N VAL A 63 -6.37 -12.68 8.30
CA VAL A 63 -6.00 -12.53 9.70
C VAL A 63 -6.40 -13.77 10.50
N ARG A 64 -7.59 -14.33 10.24
CA ARG A 64 -8.00 -15.63 10.79
C ARG A 64 -7.10 -16.77 10.32
N GLY A 65 -6.67 -16.76 9.05
CA GLY A 65 -5.70 -17.72 8.52
C GLY A 65 -4.28 -17.58 9.08
N LEU A 66 -3.86 -16.37 9.49
CA LEU A 66 -2.59 -16.12 10.18
C LEU A 66 -2.64 -16.52 11.66
N ALA A 67 -3.83 -16.43 12.28
CA ALA A 67 -4.05 -16.79 13.68
C ALA A 67 -4.35 -18.28 13.90
N SER A 68 -4.71 -19.03 12.85
CA SER A 68 -4.95 -20.47 12.93
C SER A 68 -3.85 -21.24 12.19
N ASP A 69 -3.21 -22.21 12.86
CA ASP A 69 -2.29 -23.17 12.24
C ASP A 69 -2.95 -24.04 11.12
N ALA A 70 -4.27 -23.90 10.93
CA ALA A 70 -5.06 -24.54 9.89
C ALA A 70 -4.93 -23.90 8.49
N ALA A 71 -3.85 -23.15 8.22
CA ALA A 71 -3.52 -22.61 6.89
C ALA A 71 -3.29 -23.69 5.80
N HIS A 72 -3.40 -24.98 6.15
CA HIS A 72 -3.09 -26.13 5.29
C HIS A 72 -4.20 -26.57 4.32
N GLU A 73 -5.46 -26.13 4.47
CA GLU A 73 -6.57 -26.76 3.71
C GLU A 73 -7.40 -25.86 2.78
N ARG A 74 -7.28 -24.53 2.82
CA ARG A 74 -8.07 -23.67 1.93
C ARG A 74 -7.23 -23.11 0.80
N ALA A 75 -7.65 -23.41 -0.43
CA ALA A 75 -7.04 -22.99 -1.69
C ALA A 75 -6.64 -21.52 -1.65
N ALA A 76 -5.33 -21.25 -1.59
CA ALA A 76 -4.81 -19.89 -1.57
C ALA A 76 -5.27 -19.16 -2.86
N LYS A 77 -6.22 -18.23 -2.73
CA LYS A 77 -6.68 -17.36 -3.82
C LYS A 77 -5.46 -16.71 -4.47
N SER A 78 -5.40 -16.74 -5.82
CA SER A 78 -4.27 -16.17 -6.56
C SER A 78 -4.15 -14.66 -6.35
N PRO A 79 -2.93 -14.09 -6.35
CA PRO A 79 -2.72 -12.64 -6.23
C PRO A 79 -3.47 -11.81 -7.25
N ALA A 80 -3.56 -12.31 -8.50
CA ALA A 80 -4.34 -11.69 -9.55
C ALA A 80 -5.84 -11.61 -9.22
N PHE A 81 -6.40 -12.70 -8.69
CA PHE A 81 -7.82 -12.73 -8.30
C PHE A 81 -8.10 -11.74 -7.17
N ALA A 82 -7.28 -11.73 -6.10
CA ALA A 82 -7.48 -10.82 -4.97
C ALA A 82 -7.30 -9.34 -5.34
N ALA A 83 -6.32 -9.02 -6.20
CA ALA A 83 -6.12 -7.66 -6.67
C ALA A 83 -7.23 -7.20 -7.63
N CYS A 84 -7.66 -8.06 -8.57
CA CYS A 84 -8.81 -7.77 -9.43
C CYS A 84 -10.09 -7.62 -8.63
N GLU A 85 -10.31 -8.45 -7.61
CA GLU A 85 -11.44 -8.36 -6.69
C GLU A 85 -11.41 -7.01 -5.95
N ALA A 86 -10.29 -6.66 -5.32
CA ALA A 86 -10.12 -5.37 -4.64
C ALA A 86 -10.30 -4.17 -5.58
N LEU A 87 -9.75 -4.23 -6.79
CA LEU A 87 -9.85 -3.15 -7.78
C LEU A 87 -11.28 -3.02 -8.33
N SER A 88 -11.96 -4.14 -8.57
CA SER A 88 -13.37 -4.14 -9.00
C SER A 88 -14.25 -3.53 -7.92
N PHE A 89 -14.03 -3.88 -6.66
CA PHE A 89 -14.75 -3.28 -5.53
C PHE A 89 -14.45 -1.80 -5.36
N ALA A 90 -13.18 -1.38 -5.45
CA ALA A 90 -12.80 0.03 -5.39
C ALA A 90 -13.44 0.85 -6.54
N PHE A 91 -13.48 0.30 -7.75
CA PHE A 91 -14.13 0.93 -8.89
C PHE A 91 -15.65 1.07 -8.69
N VAL A 92 -16.33 -0.02 -8.31
CA VAL A 92 -17.77 0.00 -8.03
C VAL A 92 -18.09 0.99 -6.90
N ALA A 93 -17.28 1.00 -5.86
CA ALA A 93 -17.37 1.94 -4.76
C ALA A 93 -17.32 3.39 -5.29
N VAL A 94 -16.25 3.77 -6.00
CA VAL A 94 -16.11 5.11 -6.58
C VAL A 94 -17.30 5.48 -7.48
N CYS A 95 -17.76 4.56 -8.35
CA CYS A 95 -18.94 4.81 -9.20
C CYS A 95 -20.21 5.05 -8.38
N VAL A 96 -20.43 4.29 -7.30
CA VAL A 96 -21.57 4.47 -6.39
C VAL A 96 -21.49 5.79 -5.64
N HIS A 97 -20.30 6.18 -5.18
CA HIS A 97 -20.07 7.47 -4.54
C HIS A 97 -20.42 8.63 -5.46
N GLU A 98 -19.95 8.60 -6.70
CA GLU A 98 -20.23 9.64 -7.68
C GLU A 98 -21.73 9.66 -8.05
N ALA A 99 -22.35 8.50 -8.24
CA ALA A 99 -23.78 8.42 -8.51
C ALA A 99 -24.62 9.04 -7.38
N ILE A 100 -24.26 8.77 -6.11
CA ILE A 100 -24.96 9.36 -4.96
C ILE A 100 -24.64 10.85 -4.84
N THR A 101 -23.39 11.28 -5.07
CA THR A 101 -23.00 12.69 -5.06
C THR A 101 -23.77 13.50 -6.09
N VAL A 102 -23.89 13.00 -7.32
CA VAL A 102 -24.69 13.62 -8.39
C VAL A 102 -26.18 13.64 -8.04
N TYR A 103 -26.71 12.56 -7.47
CA TYR A 103 -28.12 12.47 -7.09
C TYR A 103 -28.49 13.41 -5.92
N VAL A 104 -27.61 13.51 -4.92
CA VAL A 104 -27.79 14.38 -3.75
C VAL A 104 -27.55 15.85 -4.11
N ALA A 105 -26.53 16.12 -4.92
CA ALA A 105 -26.16 17.48 -5.33
C ALA A 105 -26.86 17.90 -6.63
N ALA A 106 -28.15 17.60 -6.79
CA ALA A 106 -28.97 17.89 -7.98
C ALA A 106 -29.04 19.38 -8.44
N SER A 107 -28.20 20.26 -7.88
CA SER A 107 -27.97 21.65 -8.23
C SER A 107 -26.54 21.96 -8.74
N HIS A 108 -25.60 21.00 -8.76
CA HIS A 108 -24.20 21.21 -9.19
C HIS A 108 -23.97 20.66 -10.60
N SER A 109 -23.20 21.39 -11.42
CA SER A 109 -22.90 21.00 -12.80
C SER A 109 -22.06 19.71 -12.85
N ASN A 110 -22.24 18.91 -13.90
CA ASN A 110 -21.44 17.69 -14.15
C ASN A 110 -19.92 17.93 -14.18
N GLU A 111 -19.48 19.18 -14.39
CA GLU A 111 -18.06 19.57 -14.41
C GLU A 111 -17.42 19.53 -13.02
N GLN A 112 -18.14 19.89 -11.96
CA GLN A 112 -17.57 19.87 -10.61
C GLN A 112 -17.38 18.44 -10.07
N ALA A 113 -18.26 17.52 -10.47
CA ALA A 113 -18.13 16.10 -10.15
C ALA A 113 -16.89 15.46 -10.82
N SER A 114 -16.66 15.77 -12.10
CA SER A 114 -15.49 15.23 -12.82
C SER A 114 -14.17 15.75 -12.26
N GLU A 115 -14.11 17.01 -11.82
CA GLU A 115 -12.94 17.57 -11.14
C GLU A 115 -12.65 16.91 -9.78
N ASN A 116 -13.68 16.65 -8.98
CA ASN A 116 -13.53 16.00 -7.67
C ASN A 116 -13.03 14.55 -7.83
N LEU A 117 -13.58 13.82 -8.79
CA LEU A 117 -13.12 12.48 -9.14
C LEU A 117 -11.65 12.49 -9.59
N ALA A 118 -11.27 13.43 -10.46
CA ALA A 118 -9.89 13.58 -10.93
C ALA A 118 -8.92 13.85 -9.78
N LYS A 119 -9.30 14.72 -8.82
CA LYS A 119 -8.51 15.00 -7.61
C LYS A 119 -8.36 13.77 -6.71
N ALA A 120 -9.44 13.02 -6.48
CA ALA A 120 -9.40 11.80 -5.67
C ALA A 120 -8.52 10.71 -6.31
N VAL A 121 -8.61 10.53 -7.63
CA VAL A 121 -7.77 9.59 -8.39
C VAL A 121 -6.30 10.04 -8.38
N ALA A 122 -6.03 11.34 -8.57
CA ALA A 122 -4.68 11.89 -8.52
C ALA A 122 -4.04 11.65 -7.15
N LEU A 123 -4.77 11.90 -6.07
CA LEU A 123 -4.32 11.60 -4.72
C LEU A 123 -4.06 10.09 -4.55
N ALA A 124 -4.91 9.22 -5.10
CA ALA A 124 -4.75 7.78 -4.98
C ALA A 124 -3.48 7.30 -5.67
N LEU A 125 -3.24 7.81 -6.87
CA LEU A 125 -2.03 7.54 -7.63
C LEU A 125 -0.78 8.06 -6.90
N GLN A 126 -0.85 9.25 -6.31
CA GLN A 126 0.25 9.85 -5.56
C GLN A 126 0.73 8.93 -4.42
N TRP A 127 -0.19 8.37 -3.63
CA TRP A 127 0.15 7.48 -2.52
C TRP A 127 0.45 6.04 -2.96
N ALA A 128 -0.22 5.54 -4.00
CA ALA A 128 -0.06 4.16 -4.45
C ALA A 128 1.22 3.94 -5.30
N ALA A 129 1.69 4.96 -6.02
CA ALA A 129 2.77 4.82 -7.00
C ALA A 129 4.06 4.28 -6.37
N LEU A 130 4.46 4.82 -5.22
CA LEU A 130 5.75 4.54 -4.62
C LEU A 130 5.84 3.11 -4.04
N PRO A 131 4.87 2.62 -3.23
CA PRO A 131 4.80 1.22 -2.83
C PRO A 131 4.72 0.26 -4.01
N PHE A 132 3.99 0.63 -5.08
CA PHE A 132 3.88 -0.17 -6.28
C PHE A 132 5.25 -0.39 -6.94
N VAL A 133 5.96 0.68 -7.29
CA VAL A 133 7.25 0.57 -7.99
C VAL A 133 8.34 -0.07 -7.12
N ILE A 134 8.32 0.17 -5.81
CA ILE A 134 9.25 -0.48 -4.87
C ILE A 134 8.97 -1.98 -4.80
N THR A 135 7.71 -2.40 -4.74
CA THR A 135 7.36 -3.82 -4.72
C THR A 135 7.75 -4.50 -6.05
N ILE A 136 7.54 -3.84 -7.19
CA ILE A 136 8.03 -4.34 -8.48
C ILE A 136 9.56 -4.48 -8.48
N ALA A 137 10.28 -3.48 -7.95
CA ALA A 137 11.74 -3.54 -7.85
C ALA A 137 12.23 -4.69 -6.97
N TRP A 138 11.55 -4.97 -5.86
CA TRP A 138 11.81 -6.14 -5.03
C TRP A 138 11.60 -7.45 -5.80
N LEU A 139 10.51 -7.57 -6.55
CA LEU A 139 10.27 -8.75 -7.37
C LEU A 139 11.34 -8.93 -8.46
N ALA A 140 11.78 -7.83 -9.08
CA ALA A 140 12.87 -7.81 -10.06
C ALA A 140 14.24 -8.11 -9.41
N ALA A 141 14.41 -7.83 -8.12
CA ALA A 141 15.66 -8.09 -7.39
C ALA A 141 16.02 -9.58 -7.31
N ARG A 142 15.05 -10.48 -7.53
CA ARG A 142 15.29 -11.93 -7.67
C ARG A 142 16.07 -12.30 -8.94
N GLY A 143 16.05 -11.43 -9.93
CA GLY A 143 16.76 -11.63 -11.18
C GLY A 143 18.27 -11.44 -11.03
N PRO A 144 19.02 -11.59 -12.13
CA PRO A 144 20.43 -11.24 -12.16
C PRO A 144 20.64 -9.76 -11.80
N ALA A 145 21.82 -9.43 -11.27
CA ALA A 145 22.13 -8.10 -10.75
C ALA A 145 21.91 -6.96 -11.76
N TRP A 146 22.07 -7.24 -13.06
CA TRP A 146 21.83 -6.30 -14.15
C TRP A 146 20.35 -5.97 -14.38
N ILE A 147 19.40 -6.76 -13.86
CA ILE A 147 17.97 -6.41 -13.85
C ILE A 147 17.61 -5.75 -12.51
N ALA A 148 18.11 -6.32 -11.42
CA ALA A 148 17.80 -5.88 -10.06
C ALA A 148 18.13 -4.39 -9.83
N TRP A 149 19.36 -3.98 -10.16
CA TRP A 149 19.81 -2.61 -9.88
C TRP A 149 19.15 -1.56 -10.77
N PRO A 150 19.01 -1.76 -12.10
CA PRO A 150 18.24 -0.84 -12.93
C PRO A 150 16.78 -0.74 -12.49
N SER A 151 16.15 -1.83 -12.05
CA SER A 151 14.77 -1.76 -11.54
C SER A 151 14.67 -0.97 -10.24
N ALA A 152 15.68 -1.07 -9.35
CA ALA A 152 15.74 -0.25 -8.15
C ALA A 152 15.92 1.23 -8.52
N ILE A 153 16.89 1.56 -9.39
CA ILE A 153 17.11 2.93 -9.88
C ILE A 153 15.85 3.48 -10.54
N PHE A 154 15.13 2.67 -11.32
CA PHE A 154 13.88 3.07 -11.94
C PHE A 154 12.82 3.43 -10.88
N ALA A 155 12.67 2.65 -9.80
CA ALA A 155 11.77 2.99 -8.71
C ALA A 155 12.13 4.33 -8.04
N VAL A 156 13.43 4.60 -7.87
CA VAL A 156 13.95 5.88 -7.37
C VAL A 156 13.56 7.04 -8.30
N VAL A 157 13.80 6.89 -9.60
CA VAL A 157 13.47 7.90 -10.61
C VAL A 157 11.97 8.16 -10.65
N VAL A 158 11.14 7.12 -10.63
CA VAL A 158 9.68 7.28 -10.61
C VAL A 158 9.22 8.00 -9.34
N GLY A 159 9.78 7.68 -8.18
CA GLY A 159 9.47 8.39 -6.94
C GLY A 159 9.77 9.89 -7.02
N LEU A 160 10.92 10.27 -7.59
CA LEU A 160 11.27 11.69 -7.81
C LEU A 160 10.34 12.36 -8.83
N LEU A 161 10.04 11.67 -9.94
CA LEU A 161 9.13 12.18 -10.97
C LEU A 161 7.73 12.39 -10.40
N CYS A 162 7.22 11.48 -9.56
CA CYS A 162 5.96 11.68 -8.85
C CYS A 162 6.01 12.94 -7.99
N GLY A 163 7.08 13.14 -7.21
CA GLY A 163 7.24 14.35 -6.41
C GLY A 163 7.22 15.64 -7.25
N VAL A 164 7.85 15.64 -8.43
CA VAL A 164 7.82 16.78 -9.34
C VAL A 164 6.44 16.96 -9.98
N MET A 165 5.82 15.89 -10.47
CA MET A 165 4.51 15.92 -11.13
C MET A 165 3.38 16.37 -10.21
N PHE A 166 3.47 16.06 -8.92
CA PHE A 166 2.50 16.47 -7.91
C PHE A 166 2.94 17.72 -7.13
N GLU A 167 3.97 18.42 -7.61
CA GLU A 167 4.45 19.70 -7.05
C GLU A 167 4.77 19.64 -5.55
N TRP A 168 5.39 18.54 -5.11
CA TRP A 168 5.74 18.37 -3.70
C TRP A 168 6.77 19.41 -3.26
N GLU A 169 6.55 19.99 -2.09
CA GLU A 169 7.56 20.82 -1.43
C GLU A 169 8.84 19.99 -1.22
N ALA A 170 10.00 20.64 -1.32
CA ALA A 170 11.29 19.98 -1.12
C ALA A 170 11.39 19.24 0.23
N ARG A 171 10.73 19.78 1.27
CA ARG A 171 10.58 19.12 2.58
C ARG A 171 9.88 17.77 2.45
N VAL A 172 8.67 17.76 1.89
CA VAL A 172 7.84 16.56 1.69
C VAL A 172 8.59 15.53 0.84
N LEU A 173 9.30 15.99 -0.19
CA LEU A 173 10.16 15.13 -1.00
C LEU A 173 11.21 14.44 -0.13
N VAL A 174 11.95 15.17 0.70
CA VAL A 174 12.98 14.60 1.57
C VAL A 174 12.39 13.63 2.61
N THR A 175 11.30 14.02 3.26
CA THR A 175 10.69 13.22 4.34
C THR A 175 10.04 11.95 3.85
N SER A 176 9.56 11.91 2.62
CA SER A 176 8.99 10.71 2.00
C SER A 176 10.05 9.86 1.30
N PHE A 177 11.05 10.48 0.67
CA PHE A 177 12.03 9.79 -0.16
C PHE A 177 13.10 9.04 0.62
N ILE A 178 13.60 9.61 1.73
CA ILE A 178 14.61 8.94 2.56
C ILE A 178 14.09 7.59 3.11
N PRO A 179 12.95 7.54 3.83
CA PRO A 179 12.43 6.26 4.31
C PRO A 179 12.08 5.31 3.16
N ALA A 180 11.52 5.80 2.05
CA ALA A 180 11.26 4.99 0.86
C ALA A 180 12.52 4.33 0.28
N MET A 181 13.63 5.06 0.21
CA MET A 181 14.93 4.56 -0.24
C MET A 181 15.46 3.47 0.69
N LEU A 182 15.39 3.69 2.00
CA LEU A 182 15.80 2.70 3.00
C LEU A 182 14.96 1.42 2.89
N ILE A 183 13.64 1.57 2.73
CA ILE A 183 12.70 0.45 2.52
C ILE A 183 13.06 -0.31 1.25
N LEU A 184 13.26 0.40 0.12
CA LEU A 184 13.66 -0.20 -1.15
C LEU A 184 14.94 -1.04 -1.00
N LEU A 185 15.99 -0.46 -0.42
CA LEU A 185 17.27 -1.14 -0.22
C LEU A 185 17.14 -2.35 0.70
N ALA A 186 16.47 -2.20 1.85
CA ALA A 186 16.27 -3.29 2.80
C ALA A 186 15.51 -4.46 2.15
N GLY A 187 14.42 -4.19 1.44
CA GLY A 187 13.65 -5.23 0.77
C GLY A 187 14.41 -5.89 -0.38
N CYS A 188 15.20 -5.14 -1.16
CA CYS A 188 16.10 -5.71 -2.17
C CYS A 188 17.13 -6.67 -1.55
N VAL A 189 17.70 -6.32 -0.40
CA VAL A 189 18.63 -7.20 0.33
C VAL A 189 17.91 -8.46 0.82
N ILE A 190 16.76 -8.30 1.47
CA ILE A 190 15.96 -9.43 2.01
C ILE A 190 15.58 -10.42 0.89
N VAL A 191 15.02 -9.91 -0.20
CA VAL A 191 14.55 -10.74 -1.33
C VAL A 191 15.71 -11.45 -2.04
N ARG A 192 16.89 -10.83 -2.10
CA ARG A 192 18.08 -11.44 -2.72
C ARG A 192 18.71 -12.50 -1.84
N GLN A 193 18.66 -12.33 -0.51
CA GLN A 193 19.23 -13.29 0.42
C GLN A 193 18.35 -14.53 0.54
N GLN A 194 17.03 -14.37 0.66
CA GLN A 194 16.10 -15.48 0.89
C GLN A 194 14.77 -15.25 0.16
N TRP A 195 14.29 -16.29 -0.53
CA TRP A 195 12.99 -16.30 -1.19
C TRP A 195 12.16 -17.50 -0.72
N ASP A 196 11.41 -17.28 0.34
CA ASP A 196 10.47 -18.22 0.94
C ASP A 196 9.12 -17.56 1.27
N ALA A 197 8.20 -18.30 1.90
CA ALA A 197 6.89 -17.80 2.28
C ALA A 197 6.92 -16.62 3.27
N SER A 198 7.99 -16.48 4.06
CA SER A 198 8.17 -15.41 5.06
C SER A 198 8.87 -14.16 4.51
N THR A 199 9.25 -14.16 3.22
CA THR A 199 9.99 -13.04 2.61
C THR A 199 9.25 -11.71 2.77
N PHE A 200 7.95 -11.70 2.47
CA PHE A 200 7.14 -10.48 2.56
C PHE A 200 6.79 -10.09 3.98
N GLU A 201 6.73 -11.03 4.92
CA GLU A 201 6.62 -10.72 6.36
C GLU A 201 7.89 -10.01 6.85
N ARG A 202 9.06 -10.45 6.39
CA ARG A 202 10.33 -9.78 6.69
C ARG A 202 10.41 -8.40 6.05
N CYS A 203 9.96 -8.25 4.81
CA CYS A 203 9.82 -6.93 4.19
C CYS A 203 8.85 -6.05 4.97
N ALA A 204 7.71 -6.58 5.43
CA ALA A 204 6.74 -5.84 6.23
C ALA A 204 7.35 -5.38 7.56
N ARG A 205 8.10 -6.25 8.25
CA ARG A 205 8.82 -5.90 9.47
C ARG A 205 9.88 -4.84 9.20
N ALA A 206 10.67 -4.98 8.14
CA ALA A 206 11.68 -3.98 7.77
C ALA A 206 11.04 -2.63 7.45
N THR A 207 9.96 -2.61 6.67
CA THR A 207 9.17 -1.41 6.37
C THR A 207 8.67 -0.76 7.66
N GLY A 208 8.05 -1.53 8.56
CA GLY A 208 7.55 -1.03 9.83
C GLY A 208 8.65 -0.46 10.73
N VAL A 209 9.78 -1.15 10.85
CA VAL A 209 10.93 -0.68 11.66
C VAL A 209 11.53 0.60 11.07
N ILE A 210 11.76 0.66 9.76
CA ILE A 210 12.32 1.84 9.11
C ILE A 210 11.37 3.03 9.25
N ALA A 211 10.09 2.84 8.96
CA ALA A 211 9.08 3.89 9.09
C ALA A 211 8.95 4.39 10.53
N LEU A 212 8.85 3.50 11.51
CA LEU A 212 8.73 3.88 12.91
C LEU A 212 9.99 4.60 13.40
N THR A 213 11.18 4.09 13.04
CA THR A 213 12.45 4.73 13.39
C THR A 213 12.53 6.12 12.78
N TRP A 214 12.14 6.28 11.52
CA TRP A 214 12.11 7.57 10.84
C TRP A 214 11.17 8.56 11.52
N LEU A 215 9.93 8.17 11.79
CA LEU A 215 8.93 9.02 12.46
C LEU A 215 9.36 9.41 13.88
N VAL A 216 9.97 8.49 14.63
CA VAL A 216 10.52 8.80 15.97
C VAL A 216 11.69 9.78 15.85
N LEU A 217 12.63 9.56 14.93
CA LEU A 217 13.78 10.45 14.74
C LEU A 217 13.36 11.86 14.33
N THR A 218 12.45 11.99 13.36
CA THR A 218 11.95 13.30 12.91
C THR A 218 11.10 13.99 13.97
N GLY A 219 10.30 13.23 14.74
CA GLY A 219 9.54 13.75 15.88
C GLY A 219 10.44 14.24 17.03
N LEU A 220 11.51 13.50 17.36
CA LEU A 220 12.50 13.92 18.35
C LEU A 220 13.26 15.16 17.89
N LEU A 221 13.67 15.21 16.62
CA LEU A 221 14.32 16.38 16.04
C LEU A 221 13.41 17.61 16.09
N GLN A 222 12.14 17.47 15.72
CA GLN A 222 11.16 18.56 15.81
C GLN A 222 10.94 19.03 17.25
N THR A 223 10.91 18.10 18.21
CA THR A 223 10.79 18.41 19.64
C THR A 223 12.02 19.17 20.15
N ALA A 224 13.22 18.75 19.78
CA ALA A 224 14.46 19.42 20.15
C ALA A 224 14.54 20.85 19.57
N LEU A 225 14.15 21.02 18.30
CA LEU A 225 14.07 22.34 17.66
C LEU A 225 13.05 23.25 18.35
N TRP A 226 11.90 22.70 18.74
CA TRP A 226 10.88 23.42 19.50
C TRP A 226 11.40 23.87 20.87
N LEU A 227 12.09 22.99 21.61
CA LEU A 227 12.74 23.33 22.88
C LEU A 227 13.84 24.39 22.72
N ALA A 228 14.55 24.39 21.59
CA ALA A 228 15.53 25.41 21.23
C ALA A 228 14.91 26.72 20.70
N HIS A 229 13.57 26.84 20.70
CA HIS A 229 12.82 28.01 20.21
C HIS A 229 13.07 28.33 18.71
N VAL A 230 13.53 27.35 17.92
CA VAL A 230 13.73 27.51 16.48
C VAL A 230 12.43 27.19 15.75
N GLN A 231 11.65 28.20 15.41
CA GLN A 231 10.36 28.03 14.71
C GLN A 231 10.49 28.09 13.17
N ALA A 232 11.63 28.56 12.65
CA ALA A 232 11.86 28.73 11.22
C ALA A 232 12.00 27.41 10.46
N PHE A 233 12.34 26.31 11.14
CA PHE A 233 12.53 25.01 10.52
C PHE A 233 11.52 24.00 11.07
N ARG A 234 10.65 23.50 10.20
CA ARG A 234 9.71 22.42 10.49
C ARG A 234 10.07 21.21 9.64
N VAL A 235 10.31 20.08 10.29
CA VAL A 235 10.63 18.81 9.63
C VAL A 235 9.36 18.18 9.07
N TYR A 236 8.27 18.23 9.84
CA TYR A 236 6.95 17.78 9.45
C TYR A 236 5.90 18.81 9.87
N GLU A 237 4.93 19.05 9.02
CA GLU A 237 3.64 19.55 9.50
C GLU A 237 2.88 18.44 10.23
N ARG A 238 2.00 18.83 11.16
CA ARG A 238 1.23 17.85 11.93
C ARG A 238 0.38 16.97 11.01
N ALA A 239 -0.23 17.54 9.98
CA ALA A 239 -1.03 16.79 9.01
C ALA A 239 -0.18 15.79 8.21
N GLU A 240 0.97 16.23 7.71
CA GLU A 240 1.95 15.40 6.98
C GLU A 240 2.41 14.20 7.83
N PHE A 241 2.74 14.42 9.11
CA PHE A 241 3.19 13.36 10.01
C PHE A 241 2.15 12.24 10.18
N TRP A 242 0.89 12.61 10.41
CA TRP A 242 -0.20 11.64 10.56
C TRP A 242 -0.56 10.97 9.23
N SER A 243 -0.39 11.66 8.11
CA SER A 243 -0.52 11.11 6.76
C SER A 243 0.49 9.98 6.53
N ASP A 244 1.77 10.26 6.80
CA ASP A 244 2.83 9.27 6.62
C ASP A 244 2.69 8.07 7.55
N LEU A 245 2.29 8.29 8.81
CA LEU A 245 2.01 7.20 9.74
C LEU A 245 0.93 6.24 9.20
N ARG A 246 -0.19 6.80 8.72
CA ARG A 246 -1.30 6.01 8.14
C ARG A 246 -0.86 5.26 6.89
N PHE A 247 -0.10 5.93 6.02
CA PHE A 247 0.49 5.35 4.82
C PHE A 247 1.38 4.14 5.13
N TYR A 248 2.32 4.27 6.08
CA TYR A 248 3.21 3.16 6.44
C TYR A 248 2.47 2.01 7.12
N ILE A 249 1.45 2.28 7.94
CA ILE A 249 0.58 1.24 8.51
C ILE A 249 -0.10 0.46 7.38
N GLY A 250 -0.68 1.16 6.40
CA GLY A 250 -1.32 0.54 5.24
C GLY A 250 -0.35 -0.33 4.44
N TRP A 251 0.88 0.14 4.25
CA TRP A 251 1.89 -0.61 3.51
C TRP A 251 2.29 -1.90 4.24
N VAL A 252 2.52 -1.82 5.56
CA VAL A 252 2.83 -3.01 6.38
C VAL A 252 1.68 -4.02 6.34
N ILE A 253 0.43 -3.56 6.52
CA ILE A 253 -0.75 -4.43 6.41
C ILE A 253 -0.82 -5.06 5.01
N GLY A 254 -0.62 -4.28 3.96
CA GLY A 254 -0.62 -4.74 2.59
C GLY A 254 0.35 -5.88 2.34
N LEU A 255 1.54 -5.82 2.93
CA LEU A 255 2.56 -6.87 2.84
C LEU A 255 2.25 -8.11 3.67
N LEU A 256 1.69 -7.95 4.88
CA LEU A 256 1.34 -9.06 5.78
C LEU A 256 0.13 -9.86 5.29
N VAL A 257 -0.86 -9.16 4.72
CA VAL A 257 -2.12 -9.73 4.26
C VAL A 257 -2.04 -10.13 2.78
N ALA A 258 -0.90 -9.89 2.13
CA ALA A 258 -0.75 -10.08 0.71
C ALA A 258 -1.08 -11.53 0.29
N PRO A 259 -1.81 -11.72 -0.83
CA PRO A 259 -2.08 -13.04 -1.36
C PRO A 259 -0.77 -13.74 -1.73
N GLY A 260 -0.63 -15.01 -1.32
CA GLY A 260 0.62 -15.76 -1.43
C GLY A 260 1.19 -15.76 -2.85
N LEU A 261 2.29 -15.02 -3.05
CA LEU A 261 3.06 -15.04 -4.30
C LEU A 261 4.01 -16.24 -4.38
N VAL A 262 4.35 -16.80 -3.22
CA VAL A 262 5.22 -17.96 -3.04
C VAL A 262 4.36 -19.11 -2.57
N ALA A 263 4.27 -20.18 -3.37
CA ALA A 263 3.62 -21.41 -2.92
C ALA A 263 4.43 -22.02 -1.77
N PRO A 264 3.80 -22.47 -0.67
CA PRO A 264 4.52 -23.17 0.38
C PRO A 264 5.18 -24.43 -0.22
N VAL A 265 6.45 -24.64 0.10
CA VAL A 265 7.14 -25.88 -0.26
C VAL A 265 6.48 -27.01 0.53
N HIS A 266 5.69 -27.86 -0.10
CA HIS A 266 5.13 -29.04 0.55
C HIS A 266 6.27 -30.01 0.91
N PRO A 267 6.46 -30.38 2.20
CA PRO A 267 7.44 -31.38 2.60
C PRO A 267 7.03 -32.83 2.25
N ARG A 268 6.03 -33.04 1.38
CA ARG A 268 5.45 -34.36 1.08
C ARG A 268 5.46 -34.67 -0.42
N SER A 269 6.67 -34.88 -0.93
CA SER A 269 6.90 -35.81 -2.03
C SER A 269 8.18 -36.59 -1.76
N ARG A 270 8.24 -37.22 -0.58
CA ARG A 270 9.09 -38.41 -0.43
C ARG A 270 8.44 -39.48 -1.32
N PRO A 271 9.09 -39.97 -2.39
CA PRO A 271 8.57 -41.12 -3.10
C PRO A 271 8.43 -42.25 -2.08
N ALA A 272 7.22 -42.77 -1.94
CA ALA A 272 6.98 -43.96 -1.15
C ALA A 272 7.90 -45.06 -1.69
N ASN A 273 8.57 -45.72 -0.75
CA ASN A 273 9.59 -46.74 -0.97
C ASN A 273 9.27 -47.69 -2.13
N ASP A 274 10.30 -47.85 -2.97
CA ASP A 274 10.59 -49.02 -3.80
C ASP A 274 10.42 -50.30 -2.96
N PRO A 275 9.51 -51.23 -3.33
CA PRO A 275 9.42 -52.53 -2.66
C PRO A 275 10.56 -53.41 -3.20
N ARG A 276 11.63 -53.52 -2.42
CA ARG A 276 12.60 -54.62 -2.57
C ARG A 276 12.66 -55.42 -1.29
N HIS A 277 11.82 -56.43 -1.21
CA HIS A 277 12.10 -57.70 -0.53
C HIS A 277 11.38 -58.81 -1.29
#